data_AF-A0A7C3XL13-F1
#
_entry.id   AF-A0A7C3XL13-F1
#
_cell.length_a   1.000
_cell.length_b   1.000
_cell.length_c   1.000
_cell.angle_alpha   90.00
_cell.angle_beta   90.00
_cell.angle_gamma   90.00
#
_symmetry.space_group_name_H-M   'P 1'
#
loop_
_entity.id
_entity.type
_entity.pdbx_description
1 polymer ?
#
loop_
_entity_poly.entity_id
_entity_poly.type
_entity_poly.pdbx_seq_one_letter_code
_entity_poly.pdbx_strand_id
1 'polypeptide(L)' 'MKKGGIVIDAGNSNPAFSRRLAKVALEKGIFFLDVGCSGGPSAVE' A
#
# COMPACT_ATOMS: atom_id res chain seq x y z
N MET A 1 0.48 14.16 3.67
CA MET A 1 1.00 13.86 2.31
C MET A 1 0.41 14.84 1.31
N LYS A 2 1.13 15.12 0.22
CA LYS A 2 0.67 16.00 -0.86
C LYS A 2 -0.24 15.23 -1.84
N LYS A 3 -1.16 15.94 -2.51
CA LYS A 3 -1.93 15.39 -3.64
C LYS A 3 -0.97 14.89 -4.72
N GLY A 4 -1.31 13.76 -5.35
CA GLY A 4 -0.47 13.04 -6.29
C GLY A 4 0.59 12.13 -5.65
N GLY A 5 0.73 12.13 -4.32
CA GLY A 5 1.61 11.20 -3.62
C GLY A 5 1.15 9.75 -3.76
N ILE A 6 2.09 8.82 -3.57
CA ILE A 6 1.85 7.37 -3.63
C ILE A 6 2.19 6.76 -2.26
N VAL A 7 1.29 5.96 -1.71
CA VAL A 7 1.53 5.09 -0.56
C VAL A 7 1.62 3.65 -1.07
N ILE A 8 2.66 2.94 -0.64
CA ILE A 8 2.82 1.51 -0.93
C ILE A 8 2.76 0.77 0.41
N ASP A 9 1.77 -0.10 0.57
CA ASP A 9 1.72 -1.07 1.65
C ASP A 9 2.39 -2.35 1.15
N ALA A 10 3.54 -2.68 1.73
CA ALA A 10 4.31 -3.88 1.44
C ALA A 10 4.18 -4.94 2.56
N GLY A 11 3.26 -4.72 3.50
CA GLY A 11 3.00 -5.64 4.60
C GLY A 11 2.02 -6.75 4.23
N ASN A 12 1.86 -7.70 5.15
CA ASN A 12 0.86 -8.76 5.03
C ASN A 12 -0.48 -8.30 5.61
N SER A 13 -1.01 -7.21 5.03
CA SER A 13 -2.27 -6.60 5.45
C SER A 13 -3.48 -7.42 5.02
N ASN A 14 -4.60 -7.28 5.75
CA ASN A 14 -5.86 -7.85 5.31
C ASN A 14 -6.36 -7.11 4.05
N PRO A 15 -6.68 -7.80 2.94
CA PRO A 15 -7.08 -7.14 1.69
C PRO A 15 -8.34 -6.27 1.80
N ALA A 16 -9.27 -6.61 2.70
CA ALA A 16 -10.47 -5.79 2.94
C ALA A 16 -10.10 -4.45 3.59
N PHE A 17 -9.07 -4.46 4.44
CA PHE A 17 -8.55 -3.24 5.03
C PHE A 17 -7.77 -2.41 4.01
N SER A 18 -6.94 -3.02 3.17
CA SER A 18 -6.25 -2.35 2.06
C SER A 18 -7.23 -1.60 1.15
N ARG A 19 -8.36 -2.22 0.79
CA ARG A 19 -9.42 -1.56 -0.01
C ARG A 19 -10.03 -0.34 0.69
N ARG A 20 -10.22 -0.40 2.00
CA ARG A 20 -10.70 0.75 2.79
C ARG A 20 -9.68 1.89 2.77
N LEU A 21 -8.40 1.58 2.95
CA LEU A 21 -7.33 2.59 2.89
C LEU A 21 -7.22 3.22 1.51
N ALA A 22 -7.31 2.42 0.44
CA ALA A 22 -7.30 2.91 -0.93
C ALA A 22 -8.41 3.93 -1.19
N LYS A 23 -9.63 3.69 -0.68
CA LYS A 23 -10.74 4.64 -0.79
C LYS A 23 -10.44 5.96 -0.07
N VAL A 24 -9.93 5.90 1.16
CA VAL A 24 -9.57 7.09 1.95
C VAL A 24 -8.41 7.87 1.31
N ALA A 25 -7.43 7.17 0.73
CA ALA A 25 -6.32 7.79 0.01
C ALA A 25 -6.82 8.54 -1.24
N LEU A 26 -7.72 7.93 -2.02
CA LEU A 26 -8.30 8.55 -3.20
C LEU A 26 -9.07 9.83 -2.86
N GLU A 27 -9.85 9.84 -1.78
CA GLU A 27 -10.54 11.04 -1.27
C GLU A 27 -9.58 12.19 -0.93
N LYS A 28 -8.32 11.88 -0.63
CA LYS A 28 -7.24 12.85 -0.35
C LYS A 28 -6.40 13.19 -1.58
N GLY A 29 -6.74 12.64 -2.74
CA GLY A 29 -5.95 12.77 -3.98
C GLY A 29 -4.60 12.07 -3.89
N ILE A 30 -4.52 10.97 -3.15
CA ILE A 30 -3.32 10.15 -2.94
C ILE A 30 -3.57 8.78 -3.58
N PHE A 31 -2.57 8.24 -4.27
CA PHE A 31 -2.62 6.87 -4.79
C PHE A 31 -2.19 5.88 -3.70
N PHE A 32 -2.83 4.73 -3.67
CA PHE A 32 -2.51 3.64 -2.74
C PHE A 32 -2.30 2.35 -3.53
N LEU A 33 -1.20 1.66 -3.23
CA LEU A 33 -0.85 0.37 -3.80
C LEU A 33 -0.63 -0.65 -2.69
N ASP A 34 -1.33 -1.77 -2.76
CA ASP A 34 -1.12 -2.94 -1.90
C ASP A 34 -0.24 -3.93 -2.67
N VAL A 35 0.89 -4.33 -2.09
CA VAL A 35 1.87 -5.26 -2.68
C VAL A 35 2.21 -6.33 -1.65
N GLY A 36 1.89 -7.58 -1.97
CA GLY A 36 2.40 -8.71 -1.20
C GLY A 36 3.90 -8.87 -1.42
N CYS A 37 4.67 -8.84 -0.34
CA CYS A 37 6.10 -9.16 -0.36
C CYS A 37 6.35 -10.56 0.21
N SER A 38 7.23 -11.32 -0.44
CA SER A 38 7.64 -12.67 -0.05
C SER A 38 9.14 -12.83 -0.22
N GLY A 39 9.74 -13.83 0.43
CA GLY A 39 11.18 -14.12 0.40
C GLY A 39 11.92 -13.81 1.69
N GLY A 40 11.33 -13.00 2.58
CA GLY A 40 11.90 -12.68 3.90
C GLY A 40 13.20 -11.88 3.83
N PRO A 41 13.89 -11.66 4.97
CA PRO A 41 15.06 -10.78 5.04
C PRO A 41 16.26 -11.23 4.19
N SER A 42 16.34 -12.51 3.84
CA SER A 42 17.44 -13.08 3.06
C SER A 42 17.22 -13.00 1.54
N ALA A 43 16.03 -12.57 1.10
CA ALA A 43 15.77 -12.29 -0.30
C ALA A 43 16.40 -10.94 -0.67
N VAL A 44 17.70 -10.96 -0.88
CA VAL A 44 18.46 -9.90 -1.54
C VAL A 44 19.04 -10.49 -2.82
N GLU A 45 19.01 -9.69 -3.89
CA GLU A 45 19.52 -10.03 -5.22
C GLU A 45 21.03 -10.35 -5.21
#